data_AF-A0A497J507-F1
#
_entry.id   AF-A0A497J507-F1
#
_cell.length_a   1.000
_cell.length_b   1.000
_cell.length_c   1.000
_cell.angle_alpha   90.00
_cell.angle_beta   90.00
_cell.angle_gamma   90.00
#
_symmetry.space_group_name_H-M   'P 1'
#
loop_
_entity.id
_entity.type
_entity.pdbx_description
1 polymer ?
#
loop_
_entity_poly.entity_id
_entity_poly.type
_entity_poly.pdbx_seq_one_letter_code
_entity_poly.pdbx_strand_id
1 'polypeptide(L)'
;QEYKKDMKNADSFFSSGKEKYDEALKLTPLNIHYKIKAYVLTLSALRDFEKALTIYRYHHEEEKISQTEECISKAEKTREFLMKEIGIFFLGGSILLLAIALYLTNRLLGWRRDEHEHNLGNELILVED
;
A
#
# COMPACT_ATOMS: atom_id res chain seq x y z
N GLN A 1 21.76 36.68 -8.47
CA GLN A 1 20.28 36.58 -8.65
C GLN A 1 19.84 35.13 -8.70
N GLU A 2 20.63 34.25 -9.30
CA GLU A 2 20.40 32.80 -9.39
C GLU A 2 20.25 32.10 -8.02
N TYR A 3 21.19 32.32 -7.09
CA TYR A 3 21.10 31.80 -5.71
C TYR A 3 19.74 32.08 -5.03
N LYS A 4 19.23 33.32 -5.11
CA LYS A 4 17.95 33.69 -4.49
C LYS A 4 16.76 32.96 -5.12
N LYS A 5 16.82 32.69 -6.43
CA LYS A 5 15.78 31.95 -7.16
C LYS A 5 15.82 30.47 -6.77
N ASP A 6 17.01 29.89 -6.71
CA ASP A 6 17.20 28.49 -6.33
C ASP A 6 16.76 28.23 -4.89
N MET A 7 17.14 29.11 -3.96
CA MET A 7 16.68 29.01 -2.57
C MET A 7 15.16 29.11 -2.44
N LYS A 8 14.54 30.04 -3.16
CA LYS A 8 13.07 30.13 -3.18
C LYS A 8 12.42 28.85 -3.72
N ASN A 9 13.01 28.24 -4.74
CA ASN A 9 12.52 26.97 -5.28
C ASN A 9 12.71 25.82 -4.29
N ALA A 10 13.87 25.74 -3.63
CA ALA A 10 14.16 24.73 -2.63
C ALA A 10 13.23 24.83 -1.42
N ASP A 11 13.02 26.04 -0.90
CA ASP A 11 12.09 26.31 0.20
C ASP A 11 10.65 25.96 -0.19
N SER A 12 10.27 26.22 -1.44
CA SER A 12 8.97 25.82 -1.99
C SER A 12 8.81 24.31 -2.09
N PHE A 13 9.83 23.57 -2.55
CA PHE A 13 9.80 22.12 -2.59
C PHE A 13 9.74 21.53 -1.18
N PHE A 14 10.55 22.04 -0.26
CA PHE A 14 10.56 21.61 1.13
C PHE A 14 9.18 21.81 1.79
N SER A 15 8.60 23.01 1.65
CA SER A 15 7.28 23.32 2.20
C SER A 15 6.18 22.44 1.60
N SER A 16 6.22 22.22 0.28
CA SER A 16 5.27 21.36 -0.41
C SER A 16 5.41 19.87 -0.04
N GLY A 17 6.64 19.41 0.22
CA GLY A 17 6.90 18.07 0.73
C GLY A 17 6.36 17.90 2.15
N LYS A 18 6.59 18.90 3.01
CA LYS A 18 6.10 18.91 4.39
C LYS A 18 4.58 18.88 4.48
N GLU A 19 3.88 19.70 3.69
CA GLU A 19 2.42 19.71 3.66
C GLU A 19 1.84 18.33 3.28
N LYS A 20 2.39 17.69 2.24
CA LYS A 20 1.97 16.34 1.82
C LYS A 20 2.26 15.29 2.88
N TYR A 21 3.42 15.39 3.54
CA TYR A 21 3.79 14.46 4.60
C TYR A 21 2.88 14.63 5.84
N ASP A 22 2.58 15.87 6.23
CA ASP A 22 1.66 16.16 7.32
C ASP A 22 0.23 15.66 6.99
N GLU A 23 -0.23 15.78 5.75
CA GLU A 23 -1.48 15.15 5.30
C GLU A 23 -1.40 13.62 5.39
N ALA A 24 -0.29 13.01 4.96
CA ALA A 24 -0.10 11.56 5.05
C ALA A 24 -0.15 11.05 6.51
N LEU A 25 0.46 11.77 7.45
CA LEU A 25 0.44 11.42 8.87
C LEU A 25 -0.98 11.43 9.46
N LYS A 26 -1.83 12.38 9.05
CA LYS A 26 -3.26 12.42 9.46
C LYS A 26 -4.05 11.22 8.94
N LEU A 27 -3.68 10.70 7.78
CA LEU A 27 -4.35 9.56 7.14
C LEU A 27 -3.82 8.19 7.59
N THR A 28 -2.60 8.13 8.11
CA THR A 28 -1.93 6.90 8.57
C THR A 28 -2.75 6.07 9.57
N PRO A 29 -3.42 6.64 10.59
CA PRO A 29 -4.19 5.85 11.57
C PRO A 29 -5.56 5.38 11.05
N LEU A 30 -5.97 5.75 9.84
CA LEU A 30 -7.29 5.43 9.30
C LEU A 30 -7.32 4.04 8.62
N ASN A 31 -8.45 3.70 7.99
CA ASN A 31 -8.63 2.42 7.31
C ASN A 31 -7.70 2.23 6.10
N ILE A 32 -7.72 1.02 5.52
CA ILE A 32 -6.80 0.63 4.44
C ILE A 32 -6.84 1.55 3.21
N HIS A 33 -8.01 2.07 2.83
CA HIS A 33 -8.14 2.99 1.71
C HIS A 33 -7.35 4.27 1.94
N TYR A 34 -7.45 4.85 3.14
CA TYR A 34 -6.70 6.03 3.53
C TYR A 34 -5.21 5.74 3.75
N LYS A 35 -4.84 4.55 4.22
CA LYS A 35 -3.43 4.13 4.30
C LYS A 35 -2.75 4.08 2.93
N ILE A 36 -3.46 3.63 1.89
CA ILE A 36 -2.96 3.68 0.50
C ILE A 36 -2.77 5.13 0.05
N LYS A 37 -3.73 6.02 0.35
CA LYS A 37 -3.58 7.46 0.05
C LYS A 37 -2.39 8.08 0.80
N ALA A 38 -2.22 7.75 2.09
CA ALA A 38 -1.09 8.18 2.89
C ALA A 38 0.25 7.72 2.31
N TYR A 39 0.31 6.49 1.79
CA TYR A 39 1.50 5.95 1.15
C TYR A 39 1.90 6.74 -0.10
N VAL A 40 0.92 7.04 -0.96
CA VAL A 40 1.14 7.85 -2.18
C VAL A 40 1.58 9.28 -1.83
N LEU A 41 0.96 9.91 -0.84
CA LEU A 41 1.35 11.23 -0.35
C LEU A 41 2.78 11.23 0.22
N THR A 42 3.16 10.19 0.95
CA THR A 42 4.51 10.04 1.51
C THR A 42 5.56 9.92 0.40
N LEU A 43 5.28 9.14 -0.66
CA LEU A 43 6.16 9.08 -1.84
C LEU A 43 6.29 10.43 -2.54
N SER A 44 5.19 11.17 -2.66
CA SER A 44 5.19 12.51 -3.25
C SER A 44 6.02 13.49 -2.41
N ALA A 45 5.89 13.42 -1.09
CA ALA A 45 6.67 14.22 -0.15
C ALA A 45 8.17 13.93 -0.24
N LEU A 46 8.57 12.65 -0.25
CA LEU A 46 9.96 12.22 -0.41
C LEU A 46 10.60 12.82 -1.67
N ARG A 47 9.92 12.74 -2.80
CA ARG A 47 10.40 13.33 -4.06
C ARG A 47 10.62 14.84 -3.97
N ASP A 48 9.75 15.55 -3.27
CA ASP A 48 9.89 17.00 -3.10
C ASP A 48 11.01 17.34 -2.11
N PHE A 49 11.20 16.55 -1.05
CA PHE A 49 12.35 16.69 -0.15
C PHE A 49 13.68 16.41 -0.87
N GLU A 50 13.77 15.40 -1.72
CA GLU A 50 14.98 15.10 -2.51
C GLU A 50 15.35 16.26 -3.45
N LYS A 51 14.35 16.89 -4.07
CA LYS A 51 14.57 18.08 -4.90
C LYS A 51 15.08 19.27 -4.08
N ALA A 52 14.48 19.52 -2.91
CA ALA A 52 14.95 20.57 -2.01
C ALA A 52 16.38 20.29 -1.54
N LEU A 53 16.65 19.06 -1.10
CA LEU A 53 17.97 18.61 -0.63
C LEU A 53 19.05 18.78 -1.68
N THR A 54 18.76 18.46 -2.94
CA THR A 54 19.71 18.62 -4.05
C THR A 54 20.14 20.08 -4.19
N ILE A 55 19.20 21.02 -4.08
CA ILE A 55 19.49 22.45 -4.20
C ILE A 55 20.22 22.96 -2.94
N TYR A 56 19.82 22.54 -1.75
CA TYR A 56 20.50 22.93 -0.50
C TYR A 56 21.95 22.44 -0.46
N ARG A 57 22.21 21.21 -0.94
CA ARG A 57 23.57 20.66 -1.07
C ARG A 57 24.42 21.44 -2.06
N TYR A 58 23.85 21.83 -3.20
CA TYR A 58 24.56 22.62 -4.20
C TYR A 58 25.02 23.98 -3.65
N HIS A 59 24.24 24.57 -2.75
CA HIS A 59 24.53 25.87 -2.13
C HIS A 59 25.13 25.77 -0.71
N HIS A 60 25.49 24.57 -0.24
CA HIS A 60 26.10 24.32 1.08
C HIS A 60 25.30 24.86 2.29
N GLU A 61 23.97 24.76 2.23
CA GLU A 61 23.06 25.19 3.31
C GLU A 61 22.93 24.11 4.41
N GLU A 62 24.01 23.90 5.19
CA GLU A 62 24.15 22.79 6.15
C GLU A 62 22.96 22.59 7.11
N GLU A 63 22.40 23.68 7.66
CA GLU A 63 21.24 23.60 8.55
C GLU A 63 20.01 23.05 7.82
N LYS A 64 19.74 23.54 6.60
CA LYS A 64 18.60 23.10 5.79
C LYS A 64 18.78 21.68 5.26
N ILE A 65 20.03 21.29 4.95
CA ILE A 65 20.39 19.91 4.58
C ILE A 65 20.01 18.97 5.73
N SER A 66 20.49 19.25 6.95
CA SER A 66 20.22 18.41 8.12
C SER A 66 18.72 18.29 8.42
N GLN A 67 17.98 19.41 8.38
CA GLN A 67 16.52 19.39 8.55
C GLN A 67 15.80 18.56 7.49
N THR A 68 16.25 18.66 6.23
CA THR A 68 15.64 17.92 5.12
C THR A 68 15.92 16.42 5.21
N GLU A 69 17.14 16.04 5.59
CA GLU A 69 17.51 14.64 5.82
C GLU A 69 16.72 14.01 6.97
N GLU A 70 16.47 14.77 8.04
CA GLU A 70 15.61 14.32 9.14
C GLU A 70 14.18 14.06 8.65
N CYS A 71 13.61 14.98 7.85
CA CYS A 71 12.30 14.81 7.24
C CYS A 71 12.23 13.60 6.30
N ILE A 72 13.26 13.37 5.48
CA ILE A 72 13.36 12.20 4.61
C ILE A 72 13.38 10.92 5.45
N SER A 73 14.24 10.84 6.47
CA SER A 73 14.33 9.66 7.33
C SER A 73 13.00 9.32 8.00
N LYS A 74 12.26 10.34 8.48
CA LYS A 74 10.92 10.14 9.05
C LYS A 74 9.93 9.65 8.00
N ALA A 75 9.93 10.26 6.81
CA ALA A 75 9.04 9.88 5.72
C ALA A 75 9.32 8.47 5.19
N GLU A 76 10.59 8.04 5.11
CA GLU A 76 10.96 6.67 4.74
C GLU A 76 10.42 5.64 5.73
N LYS A 77 10.58 5.89 7.03
CA LYS A 77 10.03 5.01 8.09
C LYS A 77 8.51 4.91 7.99
N THR A 78 7.82 6.03 7.76
CA THR A 78 6.37 6.03 7.55
C THR A 78 5.98 5.24 6.29
N ARG A 79 6.72 5.40 5.19
CA ARG A 79 6.50 4.66 3.94
C ARG A 79 6.65 3.16 4.15
N GLU A 80 7.71 2.72 4.82
CA GLU A 80 7.96 1.30 5.11
C GLU A 80 6.86 0.71 5.99
N PHE A 81 6.45 1.43 7.03
CA PHE A 81 5.33 1.04 7.88
C PHE A 81 4.03 0.86 7.08
N LEU A 82 3.67 1.85 6.26
CA LEU A 82 2.46 1.80 5.43
C LEU A 82 2.52 0.66 4.40
N MET A 83 3.68 0.45 3.77
CA MET A 83 3.86 -0.64 2.80
C MET A 83 3.66 -2.02 3.46
N LYS A 84 4.19 -2.20 4.67
CA LYS A 84 4.01 -3.45 5.45
C LYS A 84 2.54 -3.68 5.79
N GLU A 85 1.85 -2.67 6.33
CA GLU A 85 0.43 -2.74 6.67
C GLU A 85 -0.45 -3.07 5.47
N ILE A 86 -0.20 -2.39 4.34
CA ILE A 86 -0.91 -2.64 3.09
C ILE A 86 -0.65 -4.07 2.60
N GLY A 87 0.61 -4.51 2.62
CA GLY A 87 0.99 -5.86 2.22
C GLY A 87 0.31 -6.95 3.05
N ILE A 88 0.24 -6.78 4.38
CA ILE A 88 -0.45 -7.72 5.28
C ILE A 88 -1.94 -7.82 4.93
N PHE A 89 -2.60 -6.68 4.65
CA PHE A 89 -4.01 -6.68 4.30
C PHE A 89 -4.29 -7.45 3.01
N PHE A 90 -3.48 -7.23 1.96
CA PHE A 90 -3.62 -7.95 0.69
C PHE A 90 -3.32 -9.45 0.83
N LEU A 91 -2.28 -9.82 1.59
CA LEU A 91 -1.94 -11.22 1.84
C LEU A 91 -3.04 -11.94 2.63
N GLY A 92 -3.56 -11.31 3.69
CA GLY A 92 -4.65 -11.88 4.49
C GLY A 92 -5.93 -12.05 3.65
N GLY A 93 -6.26 -11.05 2.83
CA GLY A 93 -7.40 -11.11 1.92
C GLY A 93 -7.29 -12.22 0.89
N SER A 94 -6.11 -12.43 0.28
CA SER A 94 -5.91 -13.48 -0.72
C SER A 94 -6.00 -14.89 -0.13
N ILE A 95 -5.44 -15.11 1.07
CA ILE A 95 -5.55 -16.39 1.79
C ILE A 95 -7.02 -16.70 2.12
N LEU A 96 -7.76 -15.71 2.60
CA LEU A 96 -9.18 -15.88 2.94
C LEU A 96 -10.02 -16.22 1.69
N LEU A 97 -9.80 -15.50 0.58
CA LEU A 97 -10.49 -15.77 -0.68
C LEU A 97 -10.17 -17.18 -1.21
N LEU A 98 -8.91 -17.61 -1.12
CA LEU A 98 -8.51 -18.97 -1.49
C LEU A 98 -9.21 -20.02 -0.63
N ALA A 99 -9.28 -19.81 0.69
CA ALA A 99 -9.97 -20.72 1.60
C ALA A 99 -11.46 -20.85 1.27
N ILE A 100 -12.12 -19.73 0.96
CA ILE A 100 -13.53 -19.71 0.54
C ILE A 100 -13.71 -20.44 -0.79
N ALA A 101 -12.83 -20.20 -1.77
CA ALA A 101 -12.88 -20.86 -3.06
C ALA A 101 -12.73 -22.39 -2.92
N LEU A 102 -11.77 -22.85 -2.12
CA LEU A 102 -11.57 -24.27 -1.84
C LEU A 102 -12.78 -24.89 -1.12
N TYR A 103 -13.35 -24.19 -0.13
CA TYR A 103 -14.55 -24.64 0.57
C TYR A 103 -15.74 -24.80 -0.38
N LEU A 104 -16.02 -23.81 -1.22
CA LEU A 104 -17.10 -23.86 -2.20
C LEU A 104 -16.88 -24.96 -3.24
N THR A 105 -15.64 -25.13 -3.71
CA THR A 105 -15.30 -26.16 -4.70
C THR A 105 -15.51 -27.55 -4.12
N ASN A 106 -15.04 -27.80 -2.88
CA ASN A 106 -15.26 -29.08 -2.21
C ASN A 106 -16.76 -29.36 -1.99
N ARG A 107 -17.55 -28.35 -1.65
CA ARG A 107 -19.00 -28.50 -1.46
C ARG A 107 -19.70 -28.83 -2.79
N LEU A 108 -19.35 -28.15 -3.87
CA LEU A 108 -19.91 -28.39 -5.21
C LEU A 108 -19.51 -29.79 -5.74
N LEU A 109 -18.25 -30.19 -5.54
CA LEU A 109 -17.80 -31.54 -5.90
C LEU A 109 -18.49 -32.61 -5.06
N GLY A 110 -18.70 -32.35 -3.76
CA GLY A 110 -19.49 -33.22 -2.88
C GLY A 110 -20.91 -33.40 -3.41
N TRP A 111 -21.63 -32.32 -3.71
CA TRP A 111 -22.98 -32.40 -4.28
C TRP A 111 -23.03 -33.15 -5.61
N ARG A 112 -22.06 -32.91 -6.50
CA ARG A 112 -22.00 -33.63 -7.78
C ARG A 112 -21.75 -35.13 -7.60
N ARG A 113 -20.91 -35.51 -6.63
CA ARG A 113 -20.67 -36.92 -6.30
C ARG A 113 -21.94 -37.57 -5.74
N ASP A 114 -22.59 -36.91 -4.79
CA ASP A 114 -23.79 -37.45 -4.14
C ASP A 114 -24.95 -37.60 -5.16
N GLU A 115 -25.07 -36.67 -6.12
CA GLU A 115 -26.01 -36.77 -7.25
C GLU A 115 -25.67 -37.93 -8.21
N HIS A 116 -24.37 -38.14 -8.49
CA HIS A 116 -23.95 -39.24 -9.35
C HIS A 116 -24.19 -40.61 -8.71
N GLU A 117 -23.93 -40.75 -7.41
CA GLU A 117 -24.23 -41.98 -6.64
C GLU A 117 -25.73 -42.27 -6.61
N HIS A 118 -26.58 -41.25 -6.44
CA HIS A 118 -28.02 -41.43 -6.45
C HIS A 118 -28.56 -41.88 -7.82
N ASN A 119 -28.01 -41.34 -8.92
CA ASN A 119 -28.38 -41.75 -10.27
C ASN A 119 -27.93 -43.18 -10.60
N LEU A 120 -26.72 -43.58 -10.20
CA LEU A 120 -26.22 -44.96 -10.33
C LEU A 120 -27.08 -45.95 -9.52
N GLY A 121 -27.49 -45.58 -8.30
CA GLY A 121 -28.40 -46.40 -7.49
C GLY A 121 -29.76 -46.60 -8.15
N ASN A 122 -30.33 -45.56 -8.78
CA ASN A 122 -31.59 -45.68 -9.50
C ASN A 122 -31.48 -46.53 -10.78
N GLU A 123 -30.35 -46.48 -11.49
CA GLU A 123 -30.11 -47.32 -12.67
C GLU A 123 -29.98 -48.80 -12.31
N LEU A 124 -29.37 -49.13 -11.17
CA LEU A 124 -29.26 -50.52 -10.70
C LEU A 124 -30.62 -51.14 -10.33
N ILE A 125 -31.53 -50.35 -9.73
CA ILE A 125 -32.88 -50.81 -9.36
C ILE A 125 -33.73 -51.11 -10.60
N LEU A 126 -33.55 -50.35 -11.69
CA LEU A 126 -34.28 -50.55 -12.95
C LEU A 126 -33.82 -51.77 -13.77
N VAL A 127 -32.69 -52.39 -13.42
CA VAL A 127 -32.14 -53.57 -14.13
C VAL A 127 -32.48 -54.88 -13.40
N GLU A 128 -32.95 -54.81 -12.14
CA GLU A 128 -33.33 -55.99 -11.35
C GLU A 128 -34.84 -56.36 -11.42
N ASP A 129 -35.68 -55.55 -12.09
CA ASP A 129 -37.08 -55.85 -12.45
C ASP A 129 -37.22 -56.45 -13.86
#